data_AF-A0A7L9WHV5-F1
#
_entry.id   AF-A0A7L9WHV5-F1
#
_cell.length_a   1.000
_cell.length_b   1.000
_cell.length_c   1.000
_cell.angle_alpha   90.00
_cell.angle_beta   90.00
_cell.angle_gamma   90.00
#
_symmetry.space_group_name_H-M   'P 1'
#
loop_
_entity.id
_entity.type
_entity.pdbx_description
1 polymer ?
#
loop_
_entity_poly.entity_id
_entity_poly.type
_entity_poly.pdbx_seq_one_letter_code
_entity_poly.pdbx_strand_id
1 'polypeptide(L)'
;MADAAHRRRTCSRRPAPGSFKLSQEPLDCVACGACCFGGHDRYIQLFPEDLGRGLPAHAVVALEGETYMRMEAGHCAQLMPLPGGGLACAVYAARPTACRAFREGSFECGRSRHHRLAQADAIRLPLVAIVEVLQPGTPANFPDVPSEDPFAA
;
A
#
# COMPACT_ATOMS: atom_id res chain seq x y z
N MET A 1 -66.86 15.25 -22.91
CA MET A 1 -66.34 16.18 -21.89
C MET A 1 -65.75 15.36 -20.75
N ALA A 2 -64.47 15.62 -20.41
CA ALA A 2 -63.64 15.23 -19.25
C ALA A 2 -64.10 14.04 -18.35
N ASP A 3 -63.24 13.11 -17.92
CA ASP A 3 -62.14 13.44 -17.01
C ASP A 3 -61.11 12.28 -16.95
N ALA A 4 -59.83 12.61 -17.15
CA ALA A 4 -58.71 11.69 -17.09
C ALA A 4 -58.11 11.71 -15.67
N ALA A 5 -58.46 10.72 -14.86
CA ALA A 5 -57.94 10.56 -13.49
C ALA A 5 -56.44 10.19 -13.49
N HIS A 6 -55.59 11.22 -13.57
CA HIS A 6 -54.14 11.11 -13.46
C HIS A 6 -53.75 10.85 -11.99
N ARG A 7 -53.71 9.58 -11.58
CA ARG A 7 -53.17 9.17 -10.27
C ARG A 7 -51.67 9.50 -10.24
N ARG A 8 -51.33 10.65 -9.68
CA ARG A 8 -49.95 11.05 -9.38
C ARG A 8 -49.36 10.02 -8.42
N ARG A 9 -48.56 9.09 -8.94
CA ARG A 9 -47.69 8.24 -8.13
C ARG A 9 -46.69 9.18 -7.48
N THR A 10 -46.86 9.48 -6.20
CA THR A 10 -45.85 10.16 -5.41
C THR A 10 -44.63 9.24 -5.39
N CYS A 11 -43.61 9.60 -6.18
CA CYS A 11 -42.31 8.97 -6.14
C CYS A 11 -41.80 9.18 -4.71
N SER A 12 -41.87 8.15 -3.86
CA SER A 12 -41.29 8.21 -2.53
C SER A 12 -39.80 8.51 -2.72
N ARG A 13 -39.37 9.69 -2.30
CA ARG A 13 -37.97 10.12 -2.38
C ARG A 13 -37.12 9.03 -1.72
N ARG A 14 -36.35 8.28 -2.53
CA ARG A 14 -35.29 7.42 -2.00
C ARG A 14 -34.31 8.32 -1.24
N PRO A 15 -33.89 7.95 -0.02
CA PRO A 15 -32.83 8.69 0.65
C PRO A 15 -31.57 8.67 -0.24
N ALA A 16 -30.89 9.81 -0.34
CA ALA A 16 -29.65 9.93 -1.09
C ALA A 16 -28.64 8.88 -0.57
N PRO A 17 -27.88 8.19 -1.44
CA PRO A 17 -26.85 7.26 -0.99
C PRO A 17 -25.87 8.02 -0.11
N GLY A 18 -25.63 7.46 1.08
CA GLY A 18 -24.88 8.05 2.17
C GLY A 18 -23.57 8.67 1.72
N SER A 19 -23.30 9.86 2.24
CA SER A 19 -21.99 10.47 2.22
C SER A 19 -21.03 9.53 2.97
N PHE A 20 -20.34 8.67 2.22
CA PHE A 20 -19.17 7.96 2.73
C PHE A 20 -18.16 9.05 3.11
N LYS A 21 -18.06 9.34 4.40
CA LYS A 21 -16.96 10.15 4.92
C LYS A 21 -15.69 9.40 4.58
N LEU A 22 -14.96 9.89 3.58
CA LEU A 22 -13.56 9.56 3.39
C LEU A 22 -12.84 10.03 4.65
N SER A 23 -12.45 9.09 5.50
CA SER A 23 -11.57 9.35 6.64
C SER A 23 -10.33 10.07 6.12
N GLN A 24 -10.11 11.30 6.56
CA GLN A 24 -9.03 12.19 6.13
C GLN A 24 -7.67 11.83 6.77
N GLU A 25 -7.55 10.64 7.33
CA GLU A 25 -6.29 10.19 7.90
C GLU A 25 -5.33 9.85 6.76
N PRO A 26 -4.10 10.42 6.75
CA PRO A 26 -3.15 10.20 5.67
C PRO A 26 -2.87 8.70 5.55
N LEU A 27 -3.09 8.16 4.35
CA LEU A 27 -2.84 6.76 4.07
C LEU A 27 -1.34 6.52 3.97
N ASP A 28 -0.78 5.81 4.94
CA ASP A 28 0.61 5.38 4.88
C ASP A 28 0.77 4.22 3.87
N CYS A 29 1.50 4.49 2.79
CA CYS A 29 1.80 3.50 1.78
C CYS A 29 2.72 2.39 2.30
N VAL A 30 3.61 2.69 3.25
CA VAL A 30 4.50 1.69 3.88
C VAL A 30 3.70 0.77 4.80
N ALA A 31 2.61 1.23 5.39
CA ALA A 31 1.76 0.40 6.23
C ALA A 31 0.98 -0.69 5.44
N CYS A 32 0.62 -0.45 4.17
CA CYS A 32 -0.23 -1.37 3.42
C CYS A 32 0.37 -1.97 2.14
N GLY A 33 1.23 -1.27 1.40
CA GLY A 33 1.84 -1.77 0.16
C GLY A 33 0.89 -2.26 -0.96
N ALA A 34 -0.43 -2.05 -0.85
CA ALA A 34 -1.42 -2.70 -1.72
C ALA A 34 -1.27 -2.40 -3.22
N CYS A 35 -0.64 -1.27 -3.58
CA CYS A 35 -0.36 -0.91 -4.97
C CYS A 35 0.67 -1.82 -5.64
N CYS A 36 1.51 -2.52 -4.87
CA CYS A 36 2.56 -3.41 -5.37
C CYS A 36 2.02 -4.80 -5.75
N PHE A 37 0.76 -5.10 -5.44
CA PHE A 37 0.12 -6.37 -5.77
C PHE A 37 -0.56 -6.29 -7.14
N GLY A 38 -0.44 -7.37 -7.92
CA GLY A 38 -0.98 -7.47 -9.26
C GLY A 38 -0.88 -8.92 -9.75
N GLY A 39 -2.00 -9.50 -10.17
CA GLY A 39 -2.09 -10.93 -10.47
C GLY A 39 -1.56 -11.36 -11.84
N HIS A 40 -0.75 -10.54 -12.51
CA HIS A 40 -0.21 -10.86 -13.83
C HIS A 40 1.14 -10.19 -14.08
N ASP A 41 1.98 -10.81 -14.91
CA ASP A 41 3.36 -10.36 -15.16
C ASP A 41 3.43 -9.02 -15.92
N ARG A 42 2.33 -8.63 -16.56
CA ARG A 42 2.20 -7.34 -17.27
C ARG A 42 1.68 -6.19 -16.39
N TYR A 43 1.77 -6.31 -15.07
CA TYR A 43 1.10 -5.38 -14.14
C TYR A 43 1.69 -3.97 -14.17
N ILE A 44 3.01 -3.84 -14.26
CA ILE A 44 3.68 -2.54 -14.38
C ILE A 44 4.55 -2.54 -15.62
N GLN A 45 4.03 -1.93 -16.68
CA GLN A 45 4.80 -1.69 -17.90
C GLN A 45 5.86 -0.61 -17.65
N LEU A 46 7.06 -0.82 -18.19
CA LEU A 46 8.14 0.13 -18.18
C LEU A 46 8.18 0.88 -19.51
N PHE A 47 8.30 2.20 -19.43
CA PHE A 47 8.59 3.01 -20.59
C PHE A 47 10.10 3.09 -20.83
N PRO A 48 10.56 3.52 -22.03
CA PRO A 48 11.99 3.65 -22.31
C PRO A 48 12.74 4.52 -21.29
N GLU A 49 12.10 5.56 -20.75
CA GLU A 49 12.72 6.43 -19.74
C GLU A 49 12.89 5.77 -18.36
N ASP A 50 12.12 4.72 -18.06
CA ASP A 50 12.27 3.96 -16.81
C ASP A 50 13.54 3.10 -16.79
N LEU A 51 13.99 2.64 -17.96
CA LEU A 51 15.20 1.82 -18.09
C LEU A 51 16.47 2.60 -17.73
N GLY A 52 16.45 3.93 -17.88
CA GLY A 52 17.54 4.81 -17.48
C GLY A 52 17.61 5.12 -15.98
N ARG A 53 16.64 4.66 -15.17
CA ARG A 53 16.52 5.03 -13.74
C ARG A 53 17.35 4.18 -12.79
N GLY A 54 18.12 3.22 -13.29
CA GLY A 54 18.96 2.34 -12.47
C GLY A 54 18.19 1.21 -11.78
N LEU A 55 17.12 0.71 -12.40
CA LEU A 55 16.46 -0.53 -11.95
C LEU A 55 17.46 -1.70 -12.06
N PRO A 56 17.56 -2.58 -11.05
CA PRO A 56 18.43 -3.73 -11.15
C PRO A 56 17.89 -4.72 -12.19
N ALA A 57 18.79 -5.43 -12.88
CA ALA A 57 18.40 -6.33 -13.99
C ALA A 57 17.38 -7.40 -13.57
N HIS A 58 17.42 -7.87 -12.32
CA HIS A 58 16.46 -8.85 -11.81
C HIS A 58 15.07 -8.25 -11.54
N ALA A 59 14.93 -6.93 -11.43
CA ALA A 59 13.65 -6.26 -11.21
C ALA A 59 12.78 -6.17 -12.48
N VAL A 60 13.33 -6.49 -13.64
CA VAL A 60 12.68 -6.29 -14.94
C VAL A 60 12.56 -7.61 -15.71
N VAL A 61 11.55 -7.67 -16.58
CA VAL A 61 11.32 -8.80 -17.49
C VAL A 61 10.84 -8.28 -18.84
N ALA A 62 11.33 -8.87 -19.93
CA ALA A 62 10.85 -8.59 -21.28
C ALA A 62 9.83 -9.66 -21.68
N LEU A 63 8.65 -9.22 -22.13
CA LEU A 63 7.55 -10.07 -22.58
C LEU A 63 7.01 -9.52 -23.90
N GLU A 64 7.05 -10.32 -24.96
CA GLU A 64 6.51 -9.96 -26.29
C GLU A 64 7.04 -8.62 -26.85
N GLY A 65 8.30 -8.28 -26.58
CA GLY A 65 8.92 -7.04 -27.07
C GLY A 65 8.67 -5.82 -26.19
N GLU A 66 7.90 -5.94 -25.12
CA GLU A 66 7.70 -4.90 -24.11
C GLU A 66 8.43 -5.26 -22.81
N THR A 67 8.77 -4.26 -22.00
CA THR A 67 9.44 -4.47 -20.70
C THR A 67 8.51 -4.14 -19.55
N TYR A 68 8.54 -4.96 -18.51
CA TYR A 68 7.70 -4.85 -17.33
C TYR A 68 8.53 -4.99 -16.05
N MET A 69 8.01 -4.48 -14.93
CA MET A 69 8.51 -4.91 -13.62
C MET A 69 8.24 -6.39 -13.44
N ARG A 70 9.21 -7.12 -12.91
CA ARG A 70 9.05 -8.51 -12.53
C ARG A 70 8.02 -8.63 -11.42
N MET A 71 7.07 -9.55 -11.63
CA MET A 71 6.06 -9.94 -10.65
C MET A 71 6.37 -11.37 -10.19
N GLU A 72 6.28 -11.61 -8.89
CA GLU A 72 6.51 -12.90 -8.25
C GLU A 72 5.45 -13.09 -7.17
N ALA A 73 4.88 -14.30 -7.08
CA ALA A 73 3.85 -14.64 -6.10
C ALA A 73 2.67 -13.62 -6.01
N GLY A 74 2.32 -12.97 -7.12
CA GLY A 74 1.22 -12.00 -7.20
C GLY A 74 1.55 -10.58 -6.73
N HIS A 75 2.82 -10.24 -6.52
CA HIS A 75 3.27 -8.89 -6.24
C HIS A 75 4.58 -8.54 -6.95
N CYS A 76 4.96 -7.27 -6.95
CA CYS A 76 6.22 -6.83 -7.52
C CYS A 76 7.39 -7.50 -6.79
N ALA A 77 8.36 -8.04 -7.52
CA ALA A 77 9.54 -8.71 -6.97
C ALA A 77 10.44 -7.78 -6.12
N GLN A 78 10.22 -6.46 -6.20
CA GLN A 78 10.96 -5.46 -5.41
C GLN A 78 10.23 -5.05 -4.12
N LEU A 79 9.12 -5.73 -3.79
CA LEU A 79 8.39 -5.50 -2.55
C LEU A 79 9.09 -6.25 -1.40
N MET A 80 9.50 -5.49 -0.39
CA MET A 80 10.20 -6.00 0.80
C MET A 80 9.31 -5.86 2.03
N PRO A 81 8.99 -6.97 2.73
CA PRO A 81 8.36 -6.91 4.03
C PRO A 81 9.30 -6.33 5.09
N LEU A 82 8.73 -5.53 6.02
CA LEU A 82 9.45 -4.93 7.13
C LEU A 82 9.14 -5.69 8.43
N PRO A 83 10.09 -5.80 9.38
CA PRO A 83 9.87 -6.47 10.65
C PRO A 83 8.63 -5.97 11.43
N GLY A 84 8.30 -4.68 11.38
CA GLY A 84 7.10 -4.11 12.02
C GLY A 84 5.78 -4.25 11.24
N GLY A 85 5.72 -5.11 10.21
CA GLY A 85 4.50 -5.34 9.44
C GLY A 85 4.14 -4.30 8.39
N GLY A 86 5.14 -3.54 7.95
CA GLY A 86 5.08 -2.69 6.76
C GLY A 86 5.57 -3.42 5.51
N LEU A 87 5.40 -2.77 4.36
CA LEU A 87 5.88 -3.19 3.05
C LEU A 87 6.55 -2.00 2.38
N ALA A 88 7.81 -2.16 1.97
CA ALA A 88 8.60 -1.11 1.33
C ALA A 88 9.09 -1.54 -0.06
N CYS A 89 9.32 -0.58 -0.94
CA CYS A 89 9.91 -0.84 -2.24
C CYS A 89 11.44 -0.78 -2.15
N ALA A 90 12.13 -1.87 -2.51
CA ALA A 90 13.60 -1.91 -2.53
C ALA A 90 14.22 -0.92 -3.53
N VAL A 91 13.47 -0.54 -4.57
CA VAL A 91 13.91 0.38 -5.63
C VAL A 91 13.18 1.72 -5.56
N TYR A 92 12.80 2.19 -4.36
CA TYR A 92 11.96 3.37 -4.19
C TYR A 92 12.46 4.62 -4.94
N ALA A 93 13.77 4.84 -4.95
CA ALA A 93 14.43 5.93 -5.66
C ALA A 93 14.44 5.78 -7.18
N ALA A 94 14.44 4.53 -7.68
CA ALA A 94 14.46 4.17 -9.10
C ALA A 94 13.06 3.82 -9.64
N ARG A 95 11.98 4.08 -8.88
CA ARG A 95 10.60 3.74 -9.25
C ARG A 95 10.28 4.16 -10.69
N PRO A 96 9.59 3.30 -11.46
CA PRO A 96 9.16 3.63 -12.80
C PRO A 96 8.04 4.67 -12.79
N THR A 97 7.77 5.25 -13.96
CA THR A 97 6.81 6.33 -14.17
C THR A 97 5.41 5.95 -13.66
N ALA A 98 4.94 4.73 -13.93
CA ALA A 98 3.66 4.24 -13.42
C ALA A 98 3.59 4.22 -11.88
N CYS A 99 4.67 3.79 -11.20
CA CYS A 99 4.74 3.78 -9.73
C CYS A 99 4.81 5.18 -9.11
N ARG A 100 5.38 6.16 -9.83
CA ARG A 100 5.46 7.56 -9.38
C ARG A 100 4.16 8.32 -9.58
N ALA A 101 3.42 7.99 -10.63
CA ALA A 101 2.12 8.59 -10.91
C ALA A 101 1.07 8.20 -9.85
N PHE A 102 1.26 7.07 -9.18
CA PHE A 102 0.40 6.62 -8.09
C PHE A 102 0.48 7.57 -6.88
N ARG A 103 -0.67 7.99 -6.37
CA ARG A 103 -0.78 8.89 -5.21
C ARG A 103 -1.60 8.26 -4.10
N GLU A 104 -1.14 8.41 -2.87
CA GLU A 104 -1.91 8.04 -1.69
C GLU A 104 -3.27 8.77 -1.66
N GLY A 105 -4.32 8.07 -1.27
CA GLY A 105 -5.69 8.62 -1.25
C GLY A 105 -6.33 8.83 -2.62
N SER A 106 -5.64 8.56 -3.72
CA SER A 106 -6.24 8.65 -5.06
C SER A 106 -7.30 7.56 -5.28
N PHE A 107 -8.08 7.70 -6.36
CA PHE A 107 -9.03 6.67 -6.78
C PHE A 107 -8.35 5.31 -7.00
N GLU A 108 -7.17 5.32 -7.62
CA GLU A 108 -6.35 4.13 -7.84
C GLU A 108 -5.86 3.52 -6.52
N CYS A 109 -5.56 4.35 -5.53
CA CYS A 109 -5.24 3.90 -4.17
C CYS A 109 -6.42 3.19 -3.52
N GLY A 110 -7.60 3.81 -3.53
CA GLY A 110 -8.82 3.19 -3.02
C GLY A 110 -9.12 1.85 -3.69
N ARG A 111 -8.99 1.78 -5.01
CA ARG A 111 -9.21 0.54 -5.78
C ARG A 111 -8.16 -0.53 -5.47
N SER A 112 -6.89 -0.15 -5.37
CA SER A 112 -5.81 -1.08 -5.02
C SER A 112 -6.03 -1.68 -3.64
N ARG A 113 -6.37 -0.85 -2.64
CA ARG A 113 -6.70 -1.31 -1.29
C ARG A 113 -7.93 -2.24 -1.30
N HIS A 114 -9.01 -1.83 -1.96
CA HIS A 114 -10.23 -2.63 -2.04
C HIS A 114 -9.98 -4.04 -2.59
N HIS A 115 -9.15 -4.18 -3.63
CA HIS A 115 -8.95 -5.47 -4.28
C HIS A 115 -7.78 -6.29 -3.73
N ARG A 116 -6.80 -5.66 -3.08
CA ARG A 116 -5.48 -6.30 -2.85
C ARG A 116 -4.96 -6.16 -1.43
N LEU A 117 -5.65 -5.43 -0.56
CA LEU A 117 -5.21 -5.29 0.83
C LEU A 117 -5.13 -6.63 1.55
N ALA A 118 -6.07 -7.56 1.30
CA ALA A 118 -6.01 -8.90 1.88
C ALA A 118 -4.74 -9.69 1.48
N GLN A 119 -4.27 -9.52 0.24
CA GLN A 119 -3.03 -10.16 -0.22
C GLN A 119 -1.81 -9.53 0.45
N ALA A 120 -1.81 -8.20 0.62
CA ALA A 120 -0.76 -7.50 1.34
C ALA A 120 -0.72 -7.87 2.83
N ASP A 121 -1.90 -7.99 3.45
CA ASP A 121 -2.08 -8.37 4.85
C ASP A 121 -1.54 -9.77 5.12
N ALA A 122 -1.75 -10.71 4.20
CA ALA A 122 -1.22 -12.07 4.30
C ALA A 122 0.31 -12.13 4.38
N ILE A 123 1.02 -11.15 3.79
CA ILE A 123 2.48 -11.07 3.85
C ILE A 123 2.94 -10.28 5.08
N ARG A 124 2.31 -9.14 5.36
CA ARG A 124 2.83 -8.18 6.36
C ARG A 124 2.43 -8.50 7.80
N LEU A 125 1.23 -9.03 8.05
CA LEU A 125 0.73 -9.24 9.43
C LEU A 125 1.45 -10.35 10.20
N PRO A 126 1.85 -11.48 9.59
CA PRO A 126 2.63 -12.50 10.32
C PRO A 126 3.94 -11.96 10.90
N LEU A 127 4.55 -10.95 10.28
CA LEU A 127 5.78 -10.32 10.78
C LEU A 127 5.55 -9.46 12.01
N VAL A 128 4.40 -8.77 12.09
CA VAL A 128 3.99 -8.05 13.30
C VAL A 128 3.93 -9.01 14.48
N ALA A 129 3.25 -10.15 14.28
CA ALA A 129 3.11 -11.17 15.33
C ALA A 129 4.47 -11.73 15.76
N ILE A 130 5.41 -11.96 14.83
CA ILE A 130 6.77 -12.39 15.17
C ILE A 130 7.49 -11.33 16.00
N VAL A 131 7.42 -10.06 15.63
CA VAL A 131 8.07 -8.98 16.40
C VAL A 131 7.44 -8.82 17.77
N GLU A 132 6.11 -8.89 17.90
CA GLU A 132 5.44 -8.87 19.20
C GLU A 132 5.86 -10.04 20.09
N VAL A 133 6.00 -11.25 19.53
CA VAL A 133 6.46 -12.44 20.26
C VAL A 133 7.94 -12.32 20.68
N LEU A 134 8.79 -11.72 19.84
CA LEU A 134 10.20 -11.44 20.15
C LEU A 134 10.38 -10.25 21.11
N GLN A 135 9.31 -9.53 21.41
CA GLN A 135 9.25 -8.50 22.45
C GLN A 135 8.49 -9.05 23.69
N PRO A 136 8.94 -10.11 24.39
CA PRO A 136 8.41 -10.37 25.72
C PRO A 136 8.89 -9.21 26.61
N GLY A 137 7.93 -8.37 27.02
CA GLY A 137 8.20 -7.00 27.47
C GLY A 137 9.14 -6.83 28.66
N THR A 138 9.81 -5.68 28.72
CA THR A 138 10.22 -5.03 29.99
C THR A 138 10.57 -3.56 29.72
N PRO A 139 9.99 -2.56 30.41
CA PRO A 139 10.76 -1.36 30.70
C PRO A 139 11.94 -1.84 31.55
N ALA A 140 13.16 -1.74 31.02
CA ALA A 140 14.33 -1.95 31.85
C ALA A 140 14.28 -0.91 32.96
N ASN A 141 13.90 -1.34 34.18
CA ASN A 141 14.32 -0.66 35.39
C ASN A 141 15.83 -0.92 35.46
N PHE A 142 16.59 -0.16 34.66
CA PHE A 142 18.02 -0.04 34.86
C PHE A 142 18.16 0.47 36.29
N PRO A 143 18.82 -0.27 37.21
CA PRO A 143 19.22 0.37 38.45
C PRO A 143 20.03 1.60 38.04
N ASP A 144 19.62 2.77 38.53
CA ASP A 144 20.33 4.02 38.30
C ASP A 144 21.82 3.75 38.50
N VAL A 145 22.58 3.75 37.40
CA VAL A 145 24.03 3.72 37.47
C VAL A 145 24.38 5.13 37.95
N PRO A 146 24.90 5.33 39.17
CA PRO A 146 25.34 6.64 39.57
C PRO A 146 26.39 7.08 38.56
N SER A 147 26.12 8.20 37.90
CA SER A 147 27.06 8.88 37.04
C SER A 147 28.20 9.39 37.91
N GLU A 148 29.22 8.55 38.11
CA GLU A 148 30.53 9.02 38.56
C GLU A 148 31.10 9.84 37.41
N ASP A 149 30.89 11.15 37.48
CA ASP A 149 31.40 12.14 36.53
C ASP A 149 32.86 12.43 36.92
N PRO A 150 33.88 11.95 36.18
CA PRO A 150 35.27 12.11 36.57
C PRO A 150 35.78 13.56 36.47
N PHE A 151 34.90 14.51 36.11
CA PHE A 151 35.18 15.93 35.99
C PHE A 151 34.35 16.82 36.95
N ALA A 152 33.65 16.24 37.93
CA ALA A 152 33.02 17.00 39.00
C ALA A 152 33.99 17.22 40.18
N ALA A 153 34.85 18.24 40.01
CA ALA A 153 35.68 18.94 41.02
C ALA A 153 36.75 18.15 41.81
#